data_AF-A0A2S6MZI5-F1
#
_entry.id   AF-A0A2S6MZI5-F1
#
_cell.length_a   1.000
_cell.length_b   1.000
_cell.length_c   1.000
_cell.angle_alpha   90.00
_cell.angle_beta   90.00
_cell.angle_gamma   90.00
#
_symmetry.space_group_name_H-M   'P 1'
#
loop_
_entity.id
_entity.type
_entity.pdbx_description
1 polymer ?
#
loop_
_entity_poly.entity_id
_entity_poly.type
_entity_poly.pdbx_seq_one_letter_code
_entity_poly.pdbx_strand_id
1 'polypeptide(L)'
;MSGLDLLIRLSRRTVEERQVTLARASQAHAEAVAAIQAHEEGIAAESLAAANDIDALAAFANWSASAARRGNALQQRRSDLARSEHAAQGALHEAFIDLKRLELALDAALETAAAATQKRADAAADELQIIRRNAKAA
;
A
#
# COMPACT_ATOMS: atom_id res chain seq x y z
N MET A 1 11.14 -10.92 24.46
CA MET A 1 10.72 -10.31 23.18
C MET A 1 11.06 -8.85 23.24
N SER A 2 11.94 -8.37 22.36
CA SER A 2 12.41 -6.99 22.40
C SER A 2 11.27 -6.04 22.00
N GLY A 3 11.31 -4.78 22.44
CA GLY A 3 10.33 -3.77 22.02
C GLY A 3 10.31 -3.57 20.49
N LEU A 4 11.45 -3.74 19.83
CA LEU A 4 11.58 -3.69 18.37
C LEU A 4 10.80 -4.81 17.67
N ASP A 5 10.81 -6.05 18.20
CA ASP A 5 10.06 -7.17 17.62
C ASP A 5 8.54 -6.93 17.62
N LEU A 6 8.03 -6.19 18.60
CA LEU A 6 6.63 -5.79 18.65
C LEU A 6 6.34 -4.71 17.60
N LEU A 7 7.20 -3.69 17.50
CA LEU A 7 7.05 -2.63 16.50
C LEU A 7 7.09 -3.17 15.07
N ILE A 8 7.98 -4.11 14.77
CA ILE A 8 8.05 -4.76 13.45
C ILE A 8 6.75 -5.51 13.14
N ARG A 9 6.19 -6.25 14.10
CA ARG A 9 4.92 -6.97 13.90
C ARG A 9 3.75 -6.02 13.67
N LEU A 10 3.67 -4.92 14.42
CA LEU A 10 2.66 -3.88 14.21
C LEU A 10 2.82 -3.20 12.85
N SER A 11 4.05 -2.92 12.44
CA SER A 11 4.36 -2.33 11.13
C SER A 11 4.00 -3.26 9.97
N ARG A 12 4.28 -4.57 10.09
CA ARG A 12 3.84 -5.58 9.10
C ARG A 12 2.32 -5.63 8.94
N ARG A 13 1.59 -5.64 10.06
CA ARG A 13 0.13 -5.55 10.04
C ARG A 13 -0.35 -4.27 9.36
N THR A 14 0.31 -3.15 9.62
CA THR A 14 0.00 -1.87 8.96
C THR A 14 0.19 -1.98 7.44
N VAL A 15 1.29 -2.57 6.97
CA VAL A 15 1.53 -2.82 5.54
C VAL A 15 0.41 -3.67 4.93
N GLU A 16 0.01 -4.76 5.58
CA GLU A 16 -1.09 -5.62 5.12
C GLU A 16 -2.41 -4.85 5.02
N GLU A 17 -2.75 -4.05 6.04
CA GLU A 17 -3.94 -3.19 6.05
C GLU A 17 -3.91 -2.15 4.91
N ARG A 18 -2.73 -1.59 4.60
CA ARG A 18 -2.54 -0.68 3.46
C ARG A 18 -2.66 -1.39 2.12
N GLN A 19 -2.17 -2.62 1.99
CA GLN A 19 -2.34 -3.43 0.77
C GLN A 19 -3.82 -3.69 0.48
N VAL A 20 -4.60 -4.05 1.50
CA VAL A 20 -6.06 -4.25 1.36
C VAL A 20 -6.74 -2.94 0.96
N THR A 21 -6.33 -1.82 1.55
CA THR A 21 -6.87 -0.50 1.22
C THR A 21 -6.58 -0.14 -0.24
N LEU A 22 -5.35 -0.35 -0.71
CA LEU A 22 -4.98 -0.14 -2.12
C LEU A 22 -5.79 -1.03 -3.04
N ALA A 23 -5.90 -2.33 -2.76
CA ALA A 23 -6.66 -3.26 -3.58
C ALA A 23 -8.13 -2.82 -3.75
N ARG A 24 -8.77 -2.35 -2.66
CA ARG A 24 -10.13 -1.81 -2.70
C ARG A 24 -10.23 -0.53 -3.55
N ALA A 25 -9.26 0.38 -3.42
CA ALA A 25 -9.24 1.61 -4.20
C ALA A 25 -9.04 1.33 -5.70
N SER A 26 -8.12 0.44 -6.05
CA SER A 26 -7.87 0.00 -7.43
C SER A 26 -9.09 -0.69 -8.02
N GLN A 27 -9.76 -1.57 -7.26
CA GLN A 27 -11.00 -2.21 -7.72
C GLN A 27 -12.09 -1.17 -7.99
N ALA A 28 -12.34 -0.25 -7.05
CA ALA A 28 -13.35 0.78 -7.24
C ALA A 28 -13.04 1.69 -8.44
N HIS A 29 -11.77 2.03 -8.66
CA HIS A 29 -11.35 2.78 -9.83
C HIS A 29 -11.61 2.02 -11.14
N ALA A 30 -11.28 0.72 -11.19
CA ALA A 30 -11.56 -0.13 -12.35
C ALA A 30 -13.07 -0.24 -12.63
N GLU A 31 -13.90 -0.39 -11.59
CA GLU A 31 -15.36 -0.39 -11.71
C GLU A 31 -15.89 0.94 -12.27
N ALA A 32 -15.32 2.08 -11.86
CA ALA A 32 -15.69 3.39 -12.41
C ALA A 32 -15.31 3.55 -13.89
N VAL A 33 -14.16 3.00 -14.31
CA VAL A 33 -13.76 2.96 -15.72
C VAL A 33 -14.76 2.12 -16.53
N ALA A 34 -15.12 0.93 -16.05
CA ALA A 34 -16.11 0.08 -16.69
C ALA A 34 -17.50 0.76 -16.77
N ALA A 35 -17.92 1.47 -15.73
CA ALA A 35 -19.18 2.20 -15.73
C ALA A 35 -19.21 3.35 -16.76
N ILE A 36 -18.09 4.03 -16.98
CA ILE A 36 -17.96 5.04 -18.04
C ILE A 36 -18.12 4.39 -19.41
N GLN A 37 -17.39 3.29 -19.65
CA GLN A 37 -17.46 2.57 -20.92
C GLN A 37 -18.90 2.08 -21.21
N ALA A 38 -19.56 1.46 -20.23
CA ALA A 38 -20.95 1.02 -20.38
C ALA A 38 -21.92 2.18 -20.63
N HIS A 39 -21.68 3.35 -20.04
CA HIS A 39 -22.47 4.56 -20.29
C HIS A 39 -22.27 5.09 -21.71
N GLU A 40 -21.04 5.10 -22.22
CA GLU A 40 -20.71 5.51 -23.59
C GLU A 40 -21.32 4.55 -24.62
N GLU A 41 -21.22 3.25 -24.39
CA GLU A 41 -21.87 2.21 -25.21
C GLU A 41 -23.40 2.39 -25.22
N GLY A 42 -24.00 2.70 -24.06
CA GLY A 42 -25.42 3.01 -23.95
C GLY A 42 -25.83 4.24 -24.76
N ILE A 43 -25.04 5.32 -24.72
CA ILE A 43 -25.29 6.52 -25.55
C ILE A 43 -25.22 6.17 -27.04
N ALA A 44 -24.24 5.38 -27.46
CA ALA A 44 -24.10 4.97 -28.86
C ALA A 44 -25.30 4.14 -29.33
N ALA A 45 -25.79 3.22 -28.51
CA ALA A 45 -26.97 2.41 -28.80
C ALA A 45 -28.24 3.26 -28.94
N GLU A 46 -28.47 4.18 -28.00
CA GLU A 46 -29.62 5.10 -28.04
C GLU A 46 -29.56 6.04 -29.26
N SER A 47 -28.35 6.53 -29.59
CA SER A 47 -28.15 7.36 -30.78
C SER A 47 -28.44 6.59 -32.07
N LEU A 48 -28.05 5.32 -32.15
CA LEU A 48 -28.31 4.47 -33.31
C LEU A 48 -29.79 4.16 -33.47
N ALA A 49 -30.49 3.88 -32.36
CA ALA A 49 -31.92 3.62 -32.35
C ALA A 49 -32.73 4.83 -32.83
N ALA A 50 -32.31 6.04 -32.45
CA ALA A 50 -32.97 7.29 -32.84
C ALA A 50 -32.64 7.76 -34.27
N ALA A 51 -31.63 7.19 -34.93
CA ALA A 51 -31.07 7.75 -36.17
C ALA A 51 -32.03 7.82 -37.36
N ASN A 52 -33.06 6.95 -37.38
CA ASN A 52 -33.98 6.81 -38.52
C ASN A 52 -35.44 7.21 -38.18
N ASP A 53 -35.68 7.77 -37.01
CA ASP A 53 -37.02 8.16 -36.55
C ASP A 53 -36.95 9.58 -35.95
N ILE A 54 -37.67 10.53 -36.58
CA ILE A 54 -37.67 11.94 -36.20
C ILE A 54 -38.21 12.15 -34.78
N ASP A 55 -39.25 11.40 -34.39
CA ASP A 55 -39.85 11.51 -33.07
C ASP A 55 -38.89 10.92 -32.01
N ALA A 56 -38.22 9.81 -32.34
CA ALA A 56 -37.17 9.23 -31.51
C ALA A 56 -35.96 10.16 -31.37
N LEU A 57 -35.60 10.90 -32.42
CA LEU A 57 -34.49 11.85 -32.41
C LEU A 57 -34.77 13.05 -31.51
N ALA A 58 -36.01 13.55 -31.48
CA ALA A 58 -36.43 14.58 -30.53
C ALA A 58 -36.39 14.08 -29.08
N ALA A 59 -36.84 12.84 -28.82
CA ALA A 59 -36.76 12.22 -27.50
C ALA A 59 -35.30 12.02 -27.05
N PHE A 60 -34.44 11.54 -27.94
CA PHE A 60 -33.00 11.39 -27.71
C PHE A 60 -32.33 12.73 -27.40
N ALA A 61 -32.66 13.79 -28.14
CA ALA A 61 -32.12 15.13 -27.88
C ALA A 61 -32.44 15.59 -26.45
N ASN A 62 -33.67 15.39 -25.99
CA ASN A 62 -34.07 15.72 -24.61
C ASN A 62 -33.38 14.83 -23.56
N TRP A 63 -33.22 13.53 -23.84
CA TRP A 63 -32.53 12.59 -22.95
C TRP A 63 -31.01 12.85 -22.86
N SER A 64 -30.38 13.27 -23.97
CA SER A 64 -28.93 13.43 -24.09
C SER A 64 -28.35 14.43 -23.08
N ALA A 65 -29.09 15.49 -22.73
CA ALA A 65 -28.70 16.43 -21.69
C ALA A 65 -28.59 15.76 -20.31
N SER A 66 -29.49 14.83 -20.00
CA SER A 66 -29.44 14.02 -18.77
C SER A 66 -28.31 13.00 -18.82
N ALA A 67 -28.08 12.36 -19.97
CA ALA A 67 -26.96 11.45 -20.19
C ALA A 67 -25.59 12.15 -20.04
N ALA A 68 -25.45 13.38 -20.55
CA ALA A 68 -24.24 14.19 -20.41
C ALA A 68 -23.95 14.53 -18.94
N ARG A 69 -24.97 14.92 -18.16
CA ARG A 69 -24.81 15.15 -16.71
C ARG A 69 -24.34 13.90 -15.97
N ARG A 70 -24.92 12.74 -16.30
CA ARG A 70 -24.48 11.44 -15.74
C ARG A 70 -23.04 11.11 -16.13
N GLY A 71 -22.66 11.33 -17.39
CA GLY A 71 -21.29 11.18 -17.87
C GLY A 71 -20.30 12.04 -17.10
N ASN A 72 -20.61 13.32 -16.89
CA ASN A 72 -19.78 14.23 -16.10
C ASN A 72 -19.62 13.74 -14.65
N ALA A 73 -20.70 13.28 -14.02
CA ALA A 73 -20.65 12.73 -12.67
C ALA A 73 -19.79 11.45 -12.58
N LEU A 74 -19.88 10.56 -13.58
CA LEU A 74 -19.04 9.36 -13.68
C LEU A 74 -17.56 9.73 -13.86
N GLN A 75 -17.24 10.72 -14.70
CA GLN A 75 -15.87 11.20 -14.89
C GLN A 75 -15.30 11.84 -13.62
N GLN A 76 -16.09 12.65 -12.92
CA GLN A 76 -15.70 13.22 -11.65
C GLN A 76 -15.42 12.12 -10.62
N ARG A 77 -16.32 11.15 -10.49
CA ARG A 77 -16.14 10.00 -9.60
C ARG A 77 -14.88 9.20 -9.94
N ARG A 78 -14.59 8.95 -11.22
CA ARG A 78 -13.35 8.30 -11.66
C ARG A 78 -12.13 9.11 -11.21
N SER A 79 -12.14 10.42 -11.40
CA SER A 79 -11.02 11.28 -10.98
C SER A 79 -10.78 11.26 -9.47
N ASP A 80 -11.85 11.19 -8.66
CA ASP A 80 -11.77 11.09 -7.21
C ASP A 80 -11.17 9.74 -6.79
N LEU A 81 -11.61 8.65 -7.44
CA LEU A 81 -11.10 7.30 -7.19
C LEU A 81 -9.63 7.15 -7.62
N ALA A 82 -9.23 7.74 -8.74
CA ALA A 82 -7.83 7.74 -9.18
C ALA A 82 -6.93 8.47 -8.16
N ARG A 83 -7.39 9.60 -7.61
CA ARG A 83 -6.66 10.30 -6.54
C ARG A 83 -6.59 9.47 -5.25
N SER A 84 -7.68 8.79 -4.89
CA SER A 84 -7.73 7.89 -3.73
C SER A 84 -6.77 6.70 -3.89
N GLU A 85 -6.73 6.10 -5.08
CA GLU A 85 -5.78 5.02 -5.40
C GLU A 85 -4.34 5.50 -5.30
N HIS A 86 -4.02 6.67 -5.87
CA HIS A 86 -2.68 7.25 -5.77
C HIS A 86 -2.27 7.53 -4.32
N ALA A 87 -3.18 8.06 -3.51
CA ALA A 87 -2.95 8.28 -2.08
C ALA A 87 -2.72 6.96 -1.33
N ALA A 88 -3.47 5.90 -1.66
CA ALA A 88 -3.29 4.57 -1.07
C ALA A 88 -1.93 3.95 -1.46
N GLN A 89 -1.48 4.15 -2.70
CA GLN A 89 -0.13 3.74 -3.14
C GLN A 89 0.95 4.46 -2.33
N GLY A 90 0.84 5.78 -2.15
CA GLY A 90 1.76 6.57 -1.34
C GLY A 90 1.81 6.08 0.11
N ALA A 91 0.65 5.86 0.73
CA ALA A 91 0.58 5.37 2.11
C ALA A 91 1.16 3.96 2.29
N LEU A 92 0.98 3.07 1.29
CA LEU A 92 1.60 1.75 1.29
C LEU A 92 3.13 1.84 1.18
N HIS A 93 3.62 2.72 0.31
CA HIS A 93 5.05 2.94 0.13
C HIS A 93 5.71 3.43 1.42
N GLU A 94 5.12 4.42 2.08
CA GLU A 94 5.60 4.94 3.38
C GLU A 94 5.62 3.83 4.45
N ALA A 95 4.55 3.03 4.56
CA ALA A 95 4.49 1.93 5.51
C ALA A 95 5.60 0.88 5.27
N PHE A 96 5.92 0.59 4.01
CA PHE A 96 7.04 -0.30 3.67
C PHE A 96 8.41 0.28 4.05
N ILE A 97 8.62 1.58 3.83
CA ILE A 97 9.86 2.26 4.24
C ILE A 97 10.04 2.14 5.75
N ASP A 98 8.99 2.42 6.52
CA ASP A 98 9.07 2.37 7.99
C ASP A 98 9.30 0.94 8.50
N LEU A 99 8.66 -0.06 7.89
CA LEU A 99 8.95 -1.46 8.18
C LEU A 99 10.44 -1.78 7.95
N LYS A 100 10.99 -1.36 6.80
CA LYS A 100 12.39 -1.62 6.46
C LYS A 100 13.36 -0.93 7.40
N ARG A 101 13.05 0.29 7.83
CA ARG A 101 13.85 1.01 8.84
C ARG A 101 13.88 0.24 10.16
N LEU A 102 12.74 -0.30 10.60
CA LEU A 102 12.67 -1.10 11.84
C LEU A 102 13.44 -2.42 11.72
N GLU A 103 13.36 -3.09 10.57
CA GLU A 103 14.12 -4.33 10.31
C GLU A 103 15.64 -4.06 10.36
N LEU A 104 16.11 -3.01 9.69
CA LEU A 104 17.53 -2.61 9.74
C LEU A 104 17.99 -2.24 11.16
N ALA A 105 17.13 -1.57 11.94
CA ALA A 105 17.44 -1.23 13.33
C ALA A 105 17.55 -2.48 14.23
N LEU A 106 16.73 -3.50 13.99
CA LEU A 106 16.82 -4.78 14.68
C LEU A 106 18.13 -5.49 14.33
N ASP A 107 18.48 -5.58 13.04
CA ASP A 107 19.71 -6.22 12.59
C ASP A 107 20.95 -5.57 13.23
N ALA A 108 21.02 -4.23 13.22
CA ALA A 108 22.10 -3.49 13.87
C ALA A 108 22.17 -3.72 15.39
N ALA A 109 21.00 -3.85 16.05
CA ALA A 109 20.94 -4.15 17.48
C ALA A 109 21.45 -5.58 17.78
N LEU A 110 21.12 -6.55 16.94
CA LEU A 110 21.59 -7.92 17.06
C LEU A 110 23.10 -8.02 16.84
N GLU A 111 23.64 -7.34 15.83
CA GLU A 111 25.09 -7.28 15.58
C GLU A 111 25.84 -6.67 16.79
N THR A 112 25.31 -5.58 17.33
CA THR A 112 25.89 -4.92 18.52
C THR A 112 25.86 -5.84 19.74
N ALA A 113 24.75 -6.56 19.95
CA ALA A 113 24.61 -7.51 21.05
C ALA A 113 25.56 -8.71 20.90
N ALA A 114 25.73 -9.23 19.68
CA ALA A 114 26.67 -10.30 19.38
C ALA A 114 28.12 -9.85 19.65
N ALA A 115 28.52 -8.67 19.15
CA ALA A 115 29.84 -8.11 19.39
C ALA A 115 30.12 -7.87 20.90
N ALA A 116 29.13 -7.38 21.64
CA ALA A 116 29.25 -7.20 23.10
C ALA A 116 29.40 -8.54 23.83
N THR A 117 28.71 -9.58 23.37
CA THR A 117 28.78 -10.93 23.95
C THR A 117 30.14 -11.55 23.67
N GLN A 118 30.66 -11.42 22.44
CA GLN A 118 31.99 -11.89 22.07
C GLN A 118 33.07 -11.21 22.92
N LYS A 119 33.03 -9.87 23.05
CA LYS A 119 33.99 -9.13 23.89
C LYS A 119 33.97 -9.59 25.35
N ARG A 120 32.79 -9.91 25.90
CA ARG A 120 32.68 -10.44 27.27
C ARG A 120 33.25 -11.85 27.38
N ALA A 121 33.05 -12.70 26.38
CA ALA A 121 33.61 -14.04 26.34
C ALA A 121 35.14 -14.01 26.24
N ASP A 122 35.69 -13.14 25.39
CA ASP A 122 37.14 -12.95 25.24
C ASP A 122 37.76 -12.46 26.55
N ALA A 123 37.16 -11.44 27.18
CA ALA A 123 37.63 -10.93 28.48
C ALA A 123 37.61 -11.99 29.59
N ALA A 124 36.56 -12.82 29.65
CA ALA A 124 36.46 -13.91 30.61
C ALA A 124 37.51 -15.02 30.36
N ALA A 125 37.81 -15.31 29.08
CA ALA A 125 38.84 -16.28 28.71
C ALA A 125 40.24 -15.79 29.10
N ASP A 126 40.54 -14.50 28.87
CA ASP A 126 41.81 -13.88 29.25
C ASP A 126 42.00 -13.89 30.78
N GLU A 127 40.94 -13.57 31.55
CA GLU A 127 40.97 -13.61 33.02
C GLU A 127 41.28 -15.02 33.54
N LEU A 128 40.65 -16.05 32.98
CA LEU A 128 40.94 -17.45 33.33
C LEU A 128 42.38 -17.85 33.01
N GLN A 129 42.94 -17.38 31.89
CA GLN A 129 44.35 -17.63 31.56
C GLN A 129 45.31 -16.97 32.55
N ILE A 130 45.01 -15.74 32.98
CA ILE A 130 45.80 -15.02 34.00
C ILE A 130 45.78 -15.79 35.32
N ILE A 131 44.58 -16.18 35.80
CA ILE A 131 44.43 -16.97 37.03
C ILE A 131 45.25 -18.27 36.95
N ARG A 132 45.15 -18.99 35.82
CA ARG A 132 45.86 -20.25 35.62
C ARG A 132 47.38 -20.07 35.55
N ARG A 133 47.89 -18.99 34.97
CA ARG A 133 49.33 -18.68 34.96
C ARG A 133 49.83 -18.37 36.38
N ASN A 134 49.10 -17.54 37.12
CA ASN A 134 49.46 -17.18 38.49
C ASN A 134 49.47 -18.41 39.41
N ALA A 135 48.51 -19.33 39.26
CA ALA A 135 48.47 -20.58 40.02
C ALA A 135 49.59 -21.58 39.69
N LYS A 136 50.26 -21.46 38.53
CA LYS A 136 51.41 -22.30 38.16
C LYS A 136 52.75 -21.71 38.61
N ALA A 137 52.77 -20.42 38.96
CA ALA A 137 53.98 -19.70 39.38
C ALA A 137 54.13 -19.64 40.91
N ALA A 138 53.07 -19.99 41.65
CA ALA A 138 53.06 -20.20 43.09
C ALA A 138 53.33 -21.68 43.41
#